data_AF-A0A3B8RAD9-F1
#
_entry.id   AF-A0A3B8RAD9-F1
#
_cell.length_a   1.000
_cell.length_b   1.000
_cell.length_c   1.000
_cell.angle_alpha   90.00
_cell.angle_beta   90.00
_cell.angle_gamma   90.00
#
_symmetry.space_group_name_H-M   'P 1'
#
loop_
_entity.id
_entity.type
_entity.pdbx_description
1 polymer ?
#
loop_
_entity_poly.entity_id
_entity_poly.type
_entity_poly.pdbx_seq_one_letter_code
_entity_poly.pdbx_strand_id
1 'polypeptide(L)'
;FAPFLSETLYQGLPSIDSAPESVHLCPYPVPQTERVKPTLEEAVGRMQHVILLGRQKRNQDRVKTKYPTRLLRILHQDESLLNEIARLESYILAELNVKAISYDTNEADYIELFARPNSPVLGKRLGNRFKHFKQLIDQLDSQSILKLQETNRLELDGESFGLDDILVFREAKDGTNAVSNRYISIDLDTHLDPELIEEGLAREVVSRIQKSRKDDGLNVADRINLQVWGNDAILLAIANHQDYILRETLCQSLSVAEGPIEAGSDLPVDDLAFGLLLSKFED
;
A
#
# COMPACT_ATOMS: atom_id res chain seq x y z
N PHE A 1 -28.20 -11.31 7.59
CA PHE A 1 -28.96 -10.23 8.25
C PHE A 1 -28.66 -10.26 9.74
N ALA A 2 -28.25 -9.14 10.35
CA ALA A 2 -27.79 -9.08 11.75
C ALA A 2 -28.48 -7.92 12.50
N PRO A 3 -29.79 -8.02 12.80
CA PRO A 3 -30.62 -6.89 13.26
C PRO A 3 -30.10 -6.26 14.56
N PHE A 4 -29.76 -7.06 15.58
CA PHE A 4 -29.24 -6.54 16.84
C PHE A 4 -27.88 -5.84 16.67
N LEU A 5 -27.00 -6.36 15.80
CA LEU A 5 -25.72 -5.73 15.53
C LEU A 5 -25.90 -4.40 14.79
N SER A 6 -26.78 -4.36 13.79
CA SER A 6 -27.11 -3.13 13.07
C SER A 6 -27.67 -2.06 14.00
N GLU A 7 -28.54 -2.44 14.95
CA GLU A 7 -29.09 -1.51 15.94
C GLU A 7 -27.99 -0.98 16.87
N THR A 8 -27.14 -1.86 17.43
CA THR A 8 -26.02 -1.44 18.28
C THR A 8 -25.07 -0.49 17.55
N LEU A 9 -24.74 -0.76 16.29
CA LEU A 9 -23.88 0.11 15.49
C LEU A 9 -24.56 1.46 15.19
N TYR A 10 -25.84 1.45 14.84
CA TYR A 10 -26.61 2.65 14.56
C TYR A 10 -26.68 3.58 15.77
N GLN A 11 -26.98 3.05 16.97
CA GLN A 11 -26.98 3.80 18.23
C GLN A 11 -25.59 4.35 18.60
N GLY A 12 -24.52 3.71 18.13
CA GLY A 12 -23.14 4.15 18.37
C GLY A 12 -22.66 5.25 17.44
N LEU A 13 -23.39 5.58 16.37
CA LEU A 13 -23.04 6.66 15.46
C LEU A 13 -23.44 8.02 16.06
N PRO A 14 -22.72 9.12 15.72
CA PRO A 14 -23.15 10.45 16.10
C PRO A 14 -24.57 10.73 15.62
N SER A 15 -25.44 11.17 16.53
CA SER A 15 -26.81 11.53 16.18
C SER A 15 -26.81 12.67 15.18
N ILE A 16 -27.54 12.49 14.08
CA ILE A 16 -27.80 13.55 13.10
C ILE A 16 -29.20 14.07 13.38
N ASP A 17 -29.38 15.39 13.44
CA ASP A 17 -30.71 15.98 13.56
C ASP A 17 -31.60 15.44 12.43
N SER A 18 -32.79 14.94 12.79
CA SER A 18 -33.77 14.25 11.93
C SER A 18 -33.56 12.76 11.61
N ALA A 19 -32.51 12.12 12.14
CA ALA A 19 -32.36 10.67 12.01
C ALA A 19 -33.39 9.92 12.89
N PRO A 20 -33.96 8.79 12.43
CA PRO A 20 -34.83 7.95 13.26
C PRO A 20 -34.14 7.42 14.52
N GLU A 21 -34.90 7.06 15.54
CA GLU A 21 -34.33 6.53 16.79
C GLU A 21 -33.78 5.10 16.67
N SER A 22 -34.07 4.37 15.59
CA SER A 22 -33.60 2.99 15.38
C SER A 22 -33.36 2.76 13.88
N VAL A 23 -32.38 1.91 13.57
CA VAL A 23 -32.08 1.51 12.18
C VAL A 23 -33.27 0.80 11.53
N HIS A 24 -34.14 0.18 12.33
CA HIS A 24 -35.33 -0.52 11.88
C HIS A 24 -36.44 0.41 11.41
N LEU A 25 -36.34 1.71 11.73
CA LEU A 25 -37.25 2.76 11.29
C LEU A 25 -36.69 3.54 10.09
N CYS A 26 -35.44 3.28 9.69
CA CYS A 26 -34.85 3.91 8.52
C CYS A 26 -35.45 3.37 7.22
N PRO A 27 -35.69 4.25 6.22
CA PRO A 27 -36.03 3.78 4.88
C PRO A 27 -34.85 2.98 4.31
N TYR A 28 -35.16 1.98 3.51
CA TYR A 28 -34.12 1.25 2.79
C TYR A 28 -33.37 2.20 1.86
N PRO A 29 -32.02 2.15 1.80
CA PRO A 29 -31.25 3.07 0.98
C PRO A 29 -31.58 2.92 -0.50
N VAL A 30 -31.79 4.06 -1.18
CA VAL A 30 -32.05 4.12 -2.63
C VAL A 30 -30.74 4.44 -3.35
N PRO A 31 -30.39 3.72 -4.43
CA PRO A 31 -29.14 3.97 -5.15
C PRO A 31 -29.13 5.35 -5.82
N GLN A 32 -28.06 6.10 -5.57
CA GLN A 32 -27.77 7.39 -6.22
C GLN A 32 -26.86 7.15 -7.43
N THR A 33 -27.45 6.88 -8.58
CA THR A 33 -26.73 6.42 -9.78
C THR A 33 -25.72 7.46 -10.28
N GLU A 34 -25.95 8.74 -10.03
CA GLU A 34 -25.06 9.86 -10.35
C GLU A 34 -23.73 9.84 -9.60
N ARG A 35 -23.68 9.15 -8.45
CA ARG A 35 -22.48 8.95 -7.63
C ARG A 35 -21.65 7.74 -8.06
N VAL A 36 -22.18 6.88 -8.93
CA VAL A 36 -21.42 5.76 -9.51
C VAL A 36 -20.39 6.33 -10.48
N LYS A 37 -19.11 6.06 -10.22
CA LYS A 37 -17.99 6.57 -11.00
C LYS A 37 -17.10 5.40 -11.43
N PRO A 38 -17.41 4.70 -12.54
CA PRO A 38 -16.71 3.48 -12.93
C PRO A 38 -15.19 3.65 -13.05
N THR A 39 -14.73 4.78 -13.59
CA THR A 39 -13.30 5.07 -13.71
C THR A 39 -12.61 5.22 -12.34
N LEU A 40 -13.27 5.84 -11.36
CA LEU A 40 -12.75 5.95 -9.99
C LEU A 40 -12.76 4.57 -9.30
N GLU A 41 -13.80 3.78 -9.51
CA GLU A 41 -13.89 2.41 -8.98
C GLU A 41 -12.75 1.55 -9.50
N GLU A 42 -12.46 1.66 -10.80
CA GLU A 42 -11.30 1.00 -11.41
C GLU A 42 -9.99 1.51 -10.81
N ALA A 43 -9.80 2.83 -10.71
CA ALA A 43 -8.60 3.42 -10.11
C ALA A 43 -8.38 2.97 -8.66
N VAL A 44 -9.43 2.91 -7.83
CA VAL A 44 -9.38 2.38 -6.46
C VAL A 44 -8.97 0.90 -6.47
N GLY A 45 -9.55 0.10 -7.37
CA GLY A 45 -9.15 -1.30 -7.53
C GLY A 45 -7.66 -1.44 -7.91
N ARG A 46 -7.18 -0.61 -8.83
CA ARG A 46 -5.76 -0.61 -9.27
C ARG A 46 -4.83 -0.13 -8.17
N MET A 47 -5.20 0.91 -7.42
CA MET A 47 -4.49 1.36 -6.22
C MET A 47 -4.32 0.22 -5.20
N GLN A 48 -5.38 -0.55 -4.93
CA GLN A 48 -5.29 -1.71 -4.04
C GLN A 48 -4.31 -2.77 -4.57
N HIS A 49 -4.28 -3.02 -5.89
CA HIS A 49 -3.30 -3.90 -6.51
C HIS A 49 -1.87 -3.37 -6.38
N VAL A 50 -1.63 -2.07 -6.57
CA VAL A 50 -0.34 -1.42 -6.34
C VAL A 50 0.13 -1.63 -4.91
N ILE A 51 -0.73 -1.41 -3.92
CA ILE A 51 -0.41 -1.63 -2.49
C ILE A 51 -0.07 -3.10 -2.22
N LEU A 52 -0.84 -4.03 -2.78
CA LEU A 52 -0.59 -5.46 -2.61
C LEU A 52 0.78 -5.86 -3.19
N LEU A 53 1.07 -5.42 -4.43
CA LEU A 53 2.34 -5.69 -5.10
C LEU A 53 3.51 -5.06 -4.34
N GLY A 54 3.35 -3.83 -3.84
CA GLY A 54 4.38 -3.15 -3.05
C GLY A 54 4.72 -3.91 -1.77
N ARG A 55 3.69 -4.35 -1.03
CA ARG A 55 3.88 -5.19 0.17
C ARG A 55 4.54 -6.53 -0.17
N GLN A 56 4.15 -7.16 -1.28
CA GLN A 56 4.78 -8.39 -1.76
C GLN A 56 6.27 -8.18 -2.05
N LYS A 57 6.63 -7.12 -2.80
CA LYS A 57 8.02 -6.79 -3.13
C LYS A 57 8.85 -6.52 -1.88
N ARG A 58 8.33 -5.74 -0.93
CA ARG A 58 8.97 -5.52 0.37
C ARG A 58 9.22 -6.81 1.13
N ASN A 59 8.25 -7.72 1.16
CA ASN A 59 8.42 -9.01 1.82
C ASN A 59 9.46 -9.90 1.12
N GLN A 60 9.45 -9.92 -0.21
CA GLN A 60 10.42 -10.66 -1.02
C GLN A 60 11.84 -10.18 -0.75
N ASP A 61 12.05 -8.86 -0.70
CA ASP A 61 13.35 -8.23 -0.46
C ASP A 61 13.68 -8.07 1.04
N ARG A 62 12.77 -8.50 1.93
CA ARG A 62 12.89 -8.43 3.40
C ARG A 62 13.04 -7.01 3.96
N VAL A 63 12.43 -6.02 3.32
CA VAL A 63 12.45 -4.61 3.72
C VAL A 63 11.20 -4.26 4.56
N LYS A 64 11.39 -4.14 5.88
CA LYS A 64 10.31 -3.84 6.85
C LYS A 64 9.65 -2.49 6.56
N THR A 65 8.32 -2.38 6.64
CA THR A 65 7.53 -1.16 6.32
C THR A 65 7.94 0.10 7.08
N LYS A 66 8.52 -0.04 8.28
CA LYS A 66 9.01 1.11 9.05
C LYS A 66 10.10 1.92 8.34
N TYR A 67 10.92 1.28 7.51
CA TYR A 67 11.94 1.95 6.72
C TYR A 67 11.28 2.55 5.47
N PRO A 68 11.25 3.88 5.29
CA PRO A 68 10.73 4.44 4.06
C PRO A 68 11.52 3.94 2.85
N THR A 69 10.84 3.72 1.74
CA THR A 69 11.49 3.52 0.44
C THR A 69 11.48 4.81 -0.36
N ARG A 70 12.41 4.95 -1.31
CA ARG A 70 12.61 6.23 -1.98
C ARG A 70 11.58 6.49 -3.06
N LEU A 71 11.41 5.54 -3.95
CA LEU A 71 10.60 5.69 -5.15
C LEU A 71 9.79 4.43 -5.44
N LEU A 72 8.51 4.63 -5.72
CA LEU A 72 7.64 3.66 -6.36
C LEU A 72 7.33 4.17 -7.77
N ARG A 73 7.61 3.38 -8.79
CA ARG A 73 7.14 3.64 -10.14
C ARG A 73 5.94 2.76 -10.43
N ILE A 74 4.86 3.37 -10.91
CA ILE A 74 3.63 2.70 -11.32
C ILE A 74 3.57 2.70 -12.84
N LEU A 75 3.39 1.51 -13.41
CA LEU A 75 3.51 1.26 -14.83
C LEU A 75 2.17 0.78 -15.38
N HIS A 76 1.62 1.53 -16.35
CA HIS A 76 0.43 1.11 -17.09
C HIS A 76 0.32 1.84 -18.43
N GLN A 77 -0.04 1.14 -19.51
CA GLN A 77 -0.20 1.73 -20.85
C GLN A 77 -1.27 2.84 -20.94
N ASP A 78 -2.34 2.73 -20.15
CA ASP A 78 -3.44 3.71 -20.12
C ASP A 78 -3.09 4.90 -19.22
N GLU A 79 -2.74 6.02 -19.86
CA GLU A 79 -2.42 7.29 -19.20
C GLU A 79 -3.60 7.86 -18.40
N SER A 80 -4.84 7.70 -18.88
CA SER A 80 -6.02 8.18 -18.14
C SER A 80 -6.18 7.45 -16.82
N LEU A 81 -5.91 6.14 -16.80
CA LEU A 81 -5.93 5.35 -15.58
C LEU A 81 -4.82 5.79 -14.60
N LEU A 82 -3.61 6.01 -15.10
CA LEU A 82 -2.50 6.51 -14.27
C LEU A 82 -2.85 7.85 -13.61
N ASN A 83 -3.48 8.77 -14.36
CA ASN A 83 -3.93 10.06 -13.84
C ASN A 83 -4.98 9.93 -12.73
N GLU A 84 -5.88 8.96 -12.81
CA GLU A 84 -6.86 8.71 -11.74
C GLU A 84 -6.21 8.05 -10.52
N ILE A 85 -5.24 7.15 -10.70
CA ILE A 85 -4.44 6.58 -9.60
C ILE A 85 -3.64 7.69 -8.90
N ALA A 86 -3.09 8.65 -9.65
CA ALA A 86 -2.33 9.77 -9.09
C ALA A 86 -3.15 10.63 -8.12
N ARG A 87 -4.47 10.72 -8.31
CA ARG A 87 -5.37 11.39 -7.33
C ARG A 87 -5.49 10.65 -6.01
N LEU A 88 -5.13 9.37 -5.98
CA LEU A 88 -5.17 8.48 -4.83
C LEU A 88 -3.77 8.22 -4.24
N GLU A 89 -2.76 8.94 -4.71
CA GLU A 89 -1.35 8.74 -4.34
C GLU A 89 -1.10 8.78 -2.84
N SER A 90 -1.79 9.64 -2.09
CA SER A 90 -1.64 9.76 -0.64
C SER A 90 -1.89 8.45 0.10
N TYR A 91 -2.85 7.64 -0.35
CA TYR A 91 -3.12 6.33 0.23
C TYR A 91 -1.96 5.35 -0.04
N ILE A 92 -1.39 5.40 -1.24
CA ILE A 92 -0.26 4.52 -1.63
C ILE A 92 1.01 4.92 -0.85
N LEU A 93 1.33 6.21 -0.78
CA LEU A 93 2.46 6.75 -0.02
C LEU A 93 2.38 6.29 1.44
N ALA A 94 1.21 6.44 2.07
CA ALA A 94 0.98 6.07 3.46
C ALA A 94 1.07 4.55 3.69
N GLU A 95 0.40 3.76 2.86
CA GLU A 95 0.31 2.29 3.04
C GLU A 95 1.63 1.57 2.75
N LEU A 96 2.44 2.10 1.83
CA LEU A 96 3.71 1.50 1.45
C LEU A 96 4.92 2.16 2.12
N ASN A 97 4.72 3.28 2.83
CA ASN A 97 5.78 4.14 3.37
C ASN A 97 6.85 4.42 2.30
N VAL A 98 6.43 5.03 1.20
CA VAL A 98 7.32 5.43 0.10
C VAL A 98 7.33 6.96 -0.01
N LYS A 99 8.51 7.55 -0.27
CA LYS A 99 8.68 9.01 -0.28
C LYS A 99 8.10 9.68 -1.53
N ALA A 100 8.12 9.00 -2.67
CA ALA A 100 7.61 9.54 -3.92
C ALA A 100 7.04 8.46 -4.84
N ILE A 101 6.08 8.85 -5.68
CA ILE A 101 5.58 8.01 -6.77
C ILE A 101 5.94 8.64 -8.11
N SER A 102 6.27 7.80 -9.09
CA SER A 102 6.38 8.17 -10.50
C SER A 102 5.49 7.28 -11.34
N TYR A 103 5.07 7.77 -12.50
CA TYR A 103 4.18 7.09 -13.42
C TYR A 103 4.85 6.98 -14.78
N ASP A 104 4.72 5.83 -15.42
CA ASP A 104 5.29 5.60 -16.75
C ASP A 104 4.37 4.69 -17.57
N THR A 105 4.18 5.03 -18.84
CA THR A 105 3.38 4.25 -19.79
C THR A 105 4.21 3.22 -20.54
N ASN A 106 5.54 3.33 -20.52
CA ASN A 106 6.44 2.40 -21.17
C ASN A 106 6.65 1.13 -20.32
N GLU A 107 5.62 0.27 -20.31
CA GLU A 107 5.69 -1.05 -19.70
C GLU A 107 6.85 -1.91 -20.27
N ALA A 108 7.15 -1.75 -21.56
CA ALA A 108 8.09 -2.61 -22.28
C ALA A 108 9.53 -2.56 -21.75
N ASP A 109 9.93 -1.51 -21.03
CA ASP A 109 11.27 -1.42 -20.44
C ASP A 109 11.42 -2.32 -19.21
N TYR A 110 10.31 -2.63 -18.53
CA TYR A 110 10.31 -3.27 -17.20
C TYR A 110 9.66 -4.65 -17.19
N ILE A 111 8.72 -4.90 -18.10
CA ILE A 111 7.90 -6.10 -18.10
C ILE A 111 7.83 -6.77 -19.46
N GLU A 112 7.66 -8.08 -19.45
CA GLU A 112 7.34 -8.91 -20.60
C GLU A 112 5.86 -9.29 -20.54
N LEU A 113 5.17 -9.13 -21.68
CA LEU A 113 3.78 -9.50 -21.84
C LEU A 113 3.70 -10.93 -22.36
N PHE A 114 2.82 -11.73 -21.77
CA PHE A 114 2.50 -13.05 -22.29
C PHE A 114 0.99 -13.31 -22.20
N ALA A 115 0.49 -14.12 -23.11
CA ALA A 115 -0.93 -14.43 -23.21
C ALA A 115 -1.19 -15.90 -22.86
N ARG A 116 -2.36 -16.17 -22.27
CA ARG A 116 -2.88 -17.54 -22.07
C ARG A 116 -4.32 -17.62 -22.55
N PRO A 117 -4.76 -18.75 -23.11
CA PRO A 117 -6.17 -18.91 -23.48
C PRO A 117 -7.07 -18.98 -22.25
N ASN A 118 -8.22 -18.31 -22.32
CA ASN A 118 -9.34 -18.53 -21.41
C ASN A 118 -9.94 -19.92 -21.68
N SER A 119 -9.31 -20.93 -21.09
CA SER A 119 -9.57 -22.34 -21.40
C SER A 119 -11.05 -22.76 -21.22
N PRO A 120 -11.80 -22.30 -20.19
CA PRO A 120 -13.23 -22.57 -20.08
C PRO A 120 -14.09 -22.02 -21.23
N VAL A 121 -13.74 -20.85 -21.78
CA VAL A 121 -14.48 -20.20 -22.87
C VAL A 121 -14.08 -20.82 -24.21
N LEU A 122 -12.77 -20.82 -24.49
CA LEU A 122 -12.24 -21.28 -25.77
C LEU A 122 -12.35 -22.79 -25.96
N GLY A 123 -12.28 -23.59 -24.89
CA GLY A 123 -12.48 -25.04 -24.97
C GLY A 123 -13.87 -25.40 -25.49
N LYS A 124 -14.92 -24.68 -25.04
CA LYS A 124 -16.30 -24.86 -25.52
C LYS A 124 -16.48 -24.38 -26.95
N ARG A 125 -15.84 -23.26 -27.32
CA ARG A 125 -15.98 -22.64 -28.66
C ARG A 125 -15.23 -23.42 -29.75
N LEU A 126 -14.01 -23.87 -29.46
CA LEU A 126 -13.08 -24.40 -30.47
C LEU A 126 -13.01 -25.93 -30.48
N GLY A 127 -13.43 -26.61 -29.40
CA GLY A 127 -13.43 -28.07 -29.30
C GLY A 127 -12.08 -28.68 -29.65
N ASN A 128 -12.04 -29.55 -30.66
CA ASN A 128 -10.82 -30.23 -31.11
C ASN A 128 -9.73 -29.28 -31.63
N ARG A 129 -10.10 -28.07 -32.10
CA ARG A 129 -9.14 -27.05 -32.55
C ARG A 129 -8.48 -26.29 -31.40
N PHE A 130 -8.97 -26.45 -30.16
CA PHE A 130 -8.46 -25.71 -29.00
C PHE A 130 -6.96 -25.90 -28.79
N LYS A 131 -6.44 -27.12 -28.97
CA LYS A 131 -5.00 -27.39 -28.78
C LYS A 131 -4.12 -26.58 -29.74
N HIS A 132 -4.58 -26.40 -30.98
CA HIS A 132 -3.90 -25.59 -32.01
C HIS A 132 -3.86 -24.11 -31.59
N PHE A 133 -5.03 -23.53 -31.30
CA PHE A 133 -5.10 -22.12 -30.92
C PHE A 133 -4.46 -21.81 -29.57
N LYS A 134 -4.46 -22.77 -28.63
CA LYS A 134 -3.71 -22.63 -27.38
C LYS A 134 -2.22 -22.40 -27.65
N GLN A 135 -1.62 -23.16 -28.57
CA GLN A 135 -0.20 -23.01 -28.91
C GLN A 135 0.08 -21.65 -29.55
N LEU A 136 -0.80 -21.20 -30.47
CA LEU A 136 -0.68 -19.87 -31.08
C LEU A 136 -0.79 -18.75 -30.04
N ILE A 137 -1.75 -18.84 -29.11
CA ILE A 137 -1.97 -17.85 -28.05
C ILE A 137 -0.78 -17.82 -27.07
N ASP A 138 -0.28 -18.98 -26.68
CA ASP A 138 0.88 -19.10 -25.76
C ASP A 138 2.19 -18.54 -26.39
N GLN A 139 2.24 -18.33 -27.71
CA GLN A 139 3.41 -17.84 -28.46
C GLN A 139 3.24 -16.40 -28.99
N LEU A 140 2.19 -15.68 -28.59
CA LEU A 140 2.00 -14.29 -29.02
C LEU A 140 3.14 -13.40 -28.54
N ASP A 141 3.61 -12.54 -29.43
CA ASP A 141 4.58 -11.50 -29.10
C ASP A 141 3.90 -10.29 -28.46
N SER A 142 4.68 -9.44 -27.80
CA SER A 142 4.18 -8.25 -27.12
C SER A 142 3.40 -7.31 -28.05
N GLN A 143 3.80 -7.19 -29.33
CA GLN A 143 3.08 -6.34 -30.29
C GLN A 143 1.67 -6.86 -30.58
N SER A 144 1.50 -8.18 -30.77
CA SER A 144 0.17 -8.77 -30.99
C SER A 144 -0.71 -8.64 -29.75
N ILE A 145 -0.12 -8.78 -28.55
CA ILE A 145 -0.82 -8.62 -27.27
C ILE A 145 -1.29 -7.17 -27.09
N LEU A 146 -0.43 -6.19 -27.35
CA LEU A 146 -0.79 -4.76 -27.28
C LEU A 146 -1.94 -4.44 -28.26
N LYS A 147 -1.85 -4.92 -29.50
CA LYS A 147 -2.92 -4.74 -30.49
C LYS A 147 -4.25 -5.34 -30.03
N LEU A 148 -4.21 -6.52 -29.40
CA LEU A 148 -5.40 -7.13 -28.80
C LEU A 148 -5.99 -6.24 -27.69
N GLN A 149 -5.15 -5.67 -26.82
CA GLN A 149 -5.62 -4.79 -25.74
C GLN A 149 -6.22 -3.47 -26.25
N GLU A 150 -5.64 -2.89 -27.31
CA GLU A 150 -6.13 -1.64 -27.91
C GLU A 150 -7.44 -1.84 -28.69
N THR A 151 -7.51 -2.90 -29.51
CA THR A 151 -8.60 -3.07 -30.48
C THR A 151 -9.68 -4.06 -30.01
N ASN A 152 -9.43 -4.76 -28.90
CA ASN A 152 -10.21 -5.91 -28.44
C ASN A 152 -10.42 -6.99 -29.53
N ARG A 153 -9.50 -7.08 -30.49
CA ARG A 153 -9.60 -8.01 -31.62
C ARG A 153 -8.22 -8.45 -32.12
N LEU A 154 -8.02 -9.76 -32.15
CA LEU A 154 -6.86 -10.40 -32.77
C LEU A 154 -7.32 -11.52 -33.70
N GLU A 155 -6.75 -11.60 -34.90
CA GLU A 155 -7.01 -12.70 -35.83
C GLU A 155 -5.82 -13.64 -35.84
N LEU A 156 -6.08 -14.93 -35.59
CA LEU A 156 -5.10 -16.01 -35.65
C LEU A 156 -5.68 -17.11 -36.54
N ASP A 157 -4.98 -17.51 -37.60
CA ASP A 157 -5.41 -18.55 -38.55
C ASP A 157 -6.88 -18.44 -39.00
N GLY A 158 -7.35 -17.21 -39.26
CA GLY A 158 -8.71 -16.94 -39.73
C GLY A 158 -9.81 -16.99 -38.65
N GLU A 159 -9.46 -17.20 -37.39
CA GLU A 159 -10.36 -17.07 -36.23
C GLU A 159 -10.11 -15.76 -35.48
N SER A 160 -11.18 -15.15 -34.97
CA SER A 160 -11.11 -13.89 -34.23
C SER A 160 -11.21 -14.12 -32.72
N PHE A 161 -10.36 -13.42 -31.97
CA PHE A 161 -10.25 -13.48 -30.52
C PHE A 161 -10.37 -12.09 -29.91
N GLY A 162 -11.10 -11.99 -28.80
CA GLY A 162 -11.16 -10.80 -27.96
C GLY A 162 -10.50 -11.02 -26.59
N LEU A 163 -10.53 -10.00 -25.73
CA LEU A 163 -10.00 -10.06 -24.36
C LEU A 163 -10.78 -11.04 -23.45
N ASP A 164 -12.00 -11.41 -23.82
CA ASP A 164 -12.75 -12.47 -23.14
C ASP A 164 -12.20 -13.87 -23.44
N ASP A 165 -11.53 -14.03 -24.59
CA ASP A 165 -10.96 -15.29 -25.05
C ASP A 165 -9.50 -15.47 -24.60
N ILE A 166 -8.74 -14.38 -24.53
CA ILE A 166 -7.31 -14.38 -24.27
C ILE A 166 -7.02 -13.56 -23.03
N LEU A 167 -6.43 -14.22 -22.03
CA LEU A 167 -6.00 -13.60 -20.79
C LEU A 167 -4.56 -13.08 -20.95
N VAL A 168 -4.39 -11.78 -20.79
CA VAL A 168 -3.08 -11.13 -20.84
C VAL A 168 -2.47 -11.05 -19.44
N PHE A 169 -1.21 -11.44 -19.35
CA PHE A 169 -0.40 -11.41 -18.14
C PHE A 169 0.85 -10.57 -18.35
N ARG A 170 1.40 -10.12 -17.23
CA ARG A 170 2.62 -9.34 -17.14
C ARG A 170 3.59 -10.10 -16.25
N GLU A 171 4.85 -10.15 -16.64
CA GLU A 171 5.95 -10.68 -15.83
C GLU A 171 7.08 -9.66 -15.83
N ALA A 172 7.80 -9.54 -14.70
CA ALA A 172 8.94 -8.65 -14.62
C ALA A 172 10.10 -9.18 -15.45
N LYS A 173 10.81 -8.30 -16.17
CA LYS A 173 12.04 -8.68 -16.86
C LYS A 173 13.14 -8.97 -15.85
N ASP A 174 13.97 -9.96 -16.15
CA ASP A 174 15.15 -10.28 -15.36
C ASP A 174 16.05 -9.05 -15.17
N GLY A 175 16.49 -8.82 -13.94
CA GLY A 175 17.33 -7.69 -13.56
C GLY A 175 16.57 -6.40 -13.21
N THR A 176 15.24 -6.38 -13.34
CA THR A 176 14.41 -5.28 -12.85
C THR A 176 13.90 -5.54 -11.43
N ASN A 177 13.54 -4.49 -10.70
CA ASN A 177 12.81 -4.61 -9.43
C ASN A 177 11.29 -4.64 -9.64
N ALA A 178 10.84 -4.85 -10.88
CA ALA A 178 9.44 -4.81 -11.20
C ALA A 178 8.70 -6.01 -10.59
N VAL A 179 7.45 -5.78 -10.19
CA VAL A 179 6.49 -6.84 -9.84
C VAL A 179 5.18 -6.48 -10.51
N SER A 180 4.54 -7.46 -11.11
CA SER A 180 3.37 -7.22 -11.94
C SER A 180 2.29 -8.27 -11.70
N ASN A 181 1.08 -7.91 -12.10
CA ASN A 181 -0.03 -8.84 -12.22
C ASN A 181 -0.83 -8.51 -13.49
N ARG A 182 -1.97 -9.18 -13.68
CA ARG A 182 -2.84 -8.97 -14.86
C ARG A 182 -3.41 -7.56 -15.02
N TYR A 183 -3.30 -6.70 -14.01
CA TYR A 183 -3.94 -5.38 -13.98
C TYR A 183 -2.95 -4.22 -14.02
N ILE A 184 -1.80 -4.34 -13.36
CA ILE A 184 -0.84 -3.25 -13.19
C ILE A 184 0.54 -3.79 -12.87
N SER A 185 1.54 -2.98 -13.17
CA SER A 185 2.94 -3.25 -12.84
C SER A 185 3.49 -2.15 -11.97
N ILE A 186 4.41 -2.51 -11.08
CA ILE A 186 5.14 -1.55 -10.25
C ILE A 186 6.62 -1.87 -10.29
N ASP A 187 7.44 -0.86 -10.02
CA ASP A 187 8.86 -1.00 -9.74
C ASP A 187 9.16 -0.24 -8.44
N LEU A 188 9.51 -0.98 -7.39
CA LEU A 188 9.73 -0.42 -6.05
C LEU A 188 11.22 -0.50 -5.72
N ASP A 189 11.83 0.66 -5.50
CA ASP A 189 13.21 0.75 -5.02
C ASP A 189 13.26 0.38 -3.53
N THR A 190 13.80 -0.80 -3.26
CA THR A 190 13.97 -1.37 -1.92
C THR A 190 15.37 -1.12 -1.35
N HIS A 191 16.23 -0.37 -2.04
CA HIS A 191 17.54 0.01 -1.51
C HIS A 191 17.38 0.99 -0.34
N LEU A 192 17.89 0.62 0.84
CA LEU A 192 17.88 1.47 2.02
C LEU A 192 19.23 2.17 2.16
N ASP A 193 19.23 3.48 1.94
CA ASP A 193 20.37 4.34 2.25
C ASP A 193 20.37 4.68 3.77
N PRO A 194 21.49 5.24 4.31
CA PRO A 194 21.58 5.56 5.72
C PRO A 194 20.49 6.51 6.23
N GLU A 195 20.05 7.47 5.40
CA GLU A 195 18.99 8.43 5.76
C GLU A 195 17.64 7.73 5.93
N LEU A 196 17.30 6.79 5.03
CA LEU A 196 16.07 6.00 5.12
C LEU A 196 16.08 5.05 6.33
N ILE A 197 17.24 4.47 6.65
CA ILE A 197 17.39 3.63 7.85
C ILE A 197 17.14 4.48 9.09
N GLU A 198 17.78 5.64 9.17
CA GLU A 198 17.68 6.57 10.29
C GLU A 198 16.24 7.07 10.51
N GLU A 199 15.55 7.46 9.43
CA GLU A 199 14.14 7.87 9.51
C GLU A 199 13.25 6.71 9.99
N GLY A 200 13.54 5.48 9.58
CA GLY A 200 12.84 4.29 10.07
C GLY A 200 13.10 3.99 11.54
N LEU A 201 14.31 4.25 12.05
CA LEU A 201 14.63 4.17 13.48
C LEU A 201 13.87 5.23 14.27
N ALA A 202 13.81 6.47 13.78
CA ALA A 202 13.04 7.54 14.43
C ALA A 202 11.55 7.21 14.53
N ARG A 203 10.95 6.64 13.47
CA ARG A 203 9.57 6.12 13.50
C ARG A 203 9.37 5.03 14.54
N GLU A 204 10.32 4.11 14.65
CA GLU A 204 10.24 3.05 15.65
C GLU A 204 10.32 3.62 17.07
N VAL A 205 11.20 4.61 17.31
CA VAL A 205 11.28 5.34 18.58
C VAL A 205 9.93 5.97 18.93
N VAL A 206 9.28 6.69 18.00
CA VAL A 206 7.93 7.24 18.20
C VAL A 206 6.94 6.15 18.58
N SER A 207 6.93 5.02 17.86
CA SER A 207 6.07 3.88 18.16
C SER A 207 6.29 3.35 19.58
N ARG A 208 7.55 3.23 20.02
CA ARG A 208 7.90 2.79 21.37
C ARG A 208 7.51 3.79 22.45
N ILE A 209 7.68 5.09 22.21
CA ILE A 209 7.21 6.14 23.12
C ILE A 209 5.69 6.09 23.24
N GLN A 210 4.95 6.00 22.12
CA GLN A 210 3.50 5.97 22.13
C GLN A 210 2.93 4.74 22.83
N LYS A 211 3.57 3.58 22.65
CA LYS A 211 3.23 2.38 23.42
C LYS A 211 3.46 2.60 24.91
N SER A 212 4.61 3.16 25.30
CA SER A 212 4.95 3.42 26.70
C SER A 212 3.97 4.41 27.35
N ARG A 213 3.56 5.46 26.63
CA ARG A 213 2.52 6.41 27.08
C ARG A 213 1.21 5.71 27.41
N LYS A 214 0.79 4.77 26.56
CA LYS A 214 -0.42 3.98 26.78
C LYS A 214 -0.27 3.03 27.98
N ASP A 215 0.88 2.38 28.09
CA ASP A 215 1.17 1.45 29.17
C ASP A 215 1.20 2.17 30.54
N ASP A 216 1.63 3.43 30.57
CA ASP A 216 1.62 4.32 31.74
C ASP A 216 0.26 5.01 31.98
N GLY A 217 -0.77 4.68 31.18
CA GLY A 217 -2.13 5.20 31.36
C GLY A 217 -2.32 6.68 31.01
N LEU A 218 -1.40 7.27 30.23
CA LEU A 218 -1.53 8.65 29.76
C LEU A 218 -2.63 8.79 28.71
N ASN A 219 -3.32 9.92 28.73
CA ASN A 219 -4.30 10.27 27.72
C ASN A 219 -3.60 10.73 26.42
N VAL A 220 -4.33 10.65 25.31
CA VAL A 220 -3.82 11.04 23.98
C VAL A 220 -3.34 12.50 23.96
N ALA A 221 -3.97 13.39 24.73
CA ALA A 221 -3.63 14.81 24.80
C ALA A 221 -2.54 15.17 25.83
N ASP A 222 -2.11 14.23 26.67
CA ASP A 222 -1.14 14.52 27.73
C ASP A 222 0.24 14.86 27.13
N ARG A 223 0.86 15.93 27.61
CA ARG A 223 2.23 16.31 27.23
C ARG A 223 3.23 15.59 28.12
N ILE A 224 4.42 15.29 27.59
CA ILE A 224 5.45 14.51 28.31
C ILE A 224 6.83 15.16 28.26
N ASN A 225 7.69 14.78 29.20
CA ASN A 225 9.14 14.90 29.12
C ASN A 225 9.76 13.53 28.87
N LEU A 226 10.83 13.50 28.09
CA LEU A 226 11.56 12.28 27.72
C LEU A 226 13.03 12.39 28.09
N GLN A 227 13.54 11.34 28.72
CA GLN A 227 14.97 11.06 28.82
C GLN A 227 15.25 9.76 28.09
N VAL A 228 16.26 9.75 27.22
CA VAL A 228 16.62 8.58 26.41
C VAL A 228 18.09 8.24 26.57
N TRP A 229 18.45 6.96 26.47
CA TRP A 229 19.83 6.46 26.46
C TRP A 229 19.93 5.22 25.58
N GLY A 230 21.14 4.75 25.29
CA GLY A 230 21.36 3.47 24.63
C GLY A 230 22.19 3.58 23.36
N ASN A 231 21.84 2.82 22.33
CA ASN A 231 22.67 2.69 21.14
C ASN A 231 22.84 4.00 20.34
N ASP A 232 24.09 4.31 19.97
CA ASP A 232 24.45 5.55 19.26
C ASP A 232 23.67 5.77 17.96
N ALA A 233 23.36 4.72 17.19
CA ALA A 233 22.61 4.87 15.94
C ALA A 233 21.17 5.32 16.19
N ILE A 234 20.55 4.86 17.28
CA ILE A 234 19.21 5.31 17.68
C ILE A 234 19.29 6.73 18.23
N LEU A 235 20.29 7.06 19.05
CA LEU A 235 20.46 8.41 19.59
C LEU A 235 20.72 9.44 18.47
N LEU A 236 21.48 9.07 17.45
CA LEU A 236 21.67 9.90 16.26
C LEU A 236 20.35 10.11 15.51
N ALA A 237 19.58 9.04 15.29
CA ALA A 237 18.24 9.14 14.69
C ALA A 237 17.30 10.05 15.49
N ILE A 238 17.36 9.97 16.81
CA ILE A 238 16.58 10.84 17.69
C ILE A 238 17.01 12.30 17.53
N ALA A 239 18.31 12.57 17.46
CA ALA A 239 18.84 13.92 17.31
C ALA A 239 18.46 14.53 15.95
N ASN A 240 18.65 13.80 14.85
CA ASN A 240 18.38 14.32 13.51
C ASN A 240 16.88 14.41 13.19
N HIS A 241 16.03 13.63 13.85
CA HIS A 241 14.57 13.66 13.69
C HIS A 241 13.83 14.17 14.94
N GLN A 242 14.49 15.01 15.74
CA GLN A 242 13.95 15.50 17.01
C GLN A 242 12.58 16.18 16.84
N ASP A 243 12.44 17.09 15.87
CA ASP A 243 11.19 17.82 15.63
C ASP A 243 10.01 16.88 15.31
N TYR A 244 10.28 15.84 14.53
CA TYR A 244 9.29 14.81 14.22
C TYR A 244 8.88 14.06 15.48
N ILE A 245 9.84 13.59 16.28
CA ILE A 245 9.57 12.85 17.52
C ILE A 245 8.78 13.71 18.51
N LEU A 246 9.19 14.96 18.72
CA LEU A 246 8.52 15.88 19.65
C LEU A 246 7.06 16.11 19.25
N ARG A 247 6.81 16.36 17.96
CA ARG A 247 5.47 16.57 17.43
C ARG A 247 4.59 15.33 17.56
N GLU A 248 5.09 14.17 17.12
CA GLU A 248 4.29 12.94 17.12
C GLU A 248 4.01 12.42 18.53
N THR A 249 4.81 12.79 19.53
CA THR A 249 4.69 12.27 20.91
C THR A 249 4.19 13.29 21.93
N LEU A 250 3.84 14.51 21.49
CA LEU A 250 3.50 15.65 22.36
C LEU A 250 4.55 15.94 23.44
N CYS A 251 5.82 15.65 23.13
CA CYS A 251 6.92 15.84 24.05
C CYS A 251 7.34 17.33 24.11
N GLN A 252 7.54 17.86 25.32
CA GLN A 252 7.98 19.25 25.53
C GLN A 252 9.49 19.35 25.73
N SER A 253 10.11 18.36 26.36
CA SER A 253 11.56 18.31 26.55
C SER A 253 12.08 16.90 26.32
N LEU A 254 13.16 16.81 25.53
CA LEU A 254 13.89 15.58 25.25
C LEU A 254 15.35 15.80 25.61
N SER A 255 15.92 14.92 26.45
CA SER A 255 17.34 14.93 26.78
C SER A 255 17.95 13.53 26.69
N VAL A 256 19.23 13.46 26.33
CA VAL A 256 19.99 12.20 26.31
C VAL A 256 20.69 12.02 27.65
N ALA A 257 20.51 10.87 28.29
CA ALA A 257 21.19 10.49 29.52
C ALA A 257 22.50 9.75 29.22
N GLU A 258 23.50 9.90 30.10
CA GLU A 258 24.82 9.25 29.96
C GLU A 258 24.77 7.72 30.17
N GLY A 259 23.69 7.21 30.76
CA GLY A 259 23.51 5.78 31.00
C GLY A 259 22.07 5.43 31.42
N PRO A 260 21.82 4.14 31.68
CA PRO A 260 20.50 3.66 32.07
C PRO A 260 19.97 4.26 33.37
N ILE A 261 18.67 4.54 33.39
CA ILE A 261 17.98 5.10 34.55
C ILE A 261 17.09 4.02 35.17
N GLU A 262 17.23 3.80 36.48
CA GLU A 262 16.56 2.71 37.21
C GLU A 262 15.02 2.71 37.06
N ALA A 263 14.41 3.89 36.98
CA ALA A 263 12.96 4.06 36.84
C ALA A 263 12.45 3.95 35.40
N GLY A 264 13.33 3.84 34.40
CA GLY A 264 12.92 3.76 33.01
C GLY A 264 13.04 2.36 32.40
N SER A 265 12.72 2.25 31.12
CA SER A 265 12.55 0.97 30.43
C SER A 265 13.45 0.86 29.22
N ASP A 266 14.19 -0.24 29.09
CA ASP A 266 14.96 -0.58 27.90
C ASP A 266 14.07 -1.27 26.86
N LEU A 267 14.12 -0.79 25.62
CA LEU A 267 13.19 -1.15 24.56
C LEU A 267 13.96 -1.60 23.31
N PRO A 268 13.67 -2.81 22.79
CA PRO A 268 14.35 -3.34 21.61
C PRO A 268 13.82 -2.68 20.33
N VAL A 269 14.74 -2.35 19.43
CA VAL A 269 14.51 -1.82 18.08
C VAL A 269 15.37 -2.62 17.10
N ASP A 270 14.77 -3.64 16.47
CA ASP A 270 15.50 -4.68 15.72
C ASP A 270 16.59 -5.35 16.58
N ASP A 271 17.85 -5.29 16.14
CA ASP A 271 19.02 -5.83 16.84
C ASP A 271 19.69 -4.79 17.77
N LEU A 272 19.08 -3.60 17.88
CA LEU A 272 19.52 -2.51 18.73
C LEU A 272 18.57 -2.33 19.93
N ALA A 273 18.97 -1.52 20.89
CA ALA A 273 18.13 -1.13 22.01
C ALA A 273 18.40 0.32 22.42
N PHE A 274 17.35 0.98 22.88
CA PHE A 274 17.44 2.24 23.59
C PHE A 274 16.51 2.18 24.80
N GLY A 275 16.86 2.88 25.87
CA GLY A 275 15.97 3.04 27.00
C GLY A 275 15.33 4.41 27.00
N LEU A 276 14.15 4.47 27.61
CA LEU A 276 13.44 5.72 27.83
C LEU A 276 12.88 5.80 29.25
N LEU A 277 12.86 7.01 29.77
CA LEU A 277 12.08 7.41 30.93
C LEU A 277 11.14 8.52 30.48
N LEU A 278 9.84 8.32 30.70
CA LEU A 278 8.82 9.31 30.41
C LEU A 278 8.22 9.84 31.72
N SER A 279 7.87 11.12 31.73
CA SER A 279 7.11 11.73 32.82
C SER A 279 6.08 12.70 32.25
N LYS A 280 4.95 12.87 32.95
CA LYS A 280 3.94 13.83 32.55
C LYS A 280 4.50 15.25 32.69
N PHE A 281 4.29 16.08 31.67
CA PHE A 281 4.59 17.50 31.75
C PHE A 281 3.51 18.18 32.61
N GLU A 282 3.92 18.80 33.70
CA GLU A 282 3.06 19.64 34.54
C GLU A 282 3.44 21.10 34.24
N ASP A 283 2.44 21.89 33.80
CA ASP A 283 2.57 23.33 33.55
C ASP A 283 2.79 24.13 34.86
#